data_AF-A0A1Q3D4B3-F1
#
_entry.id   AF-A0A1Q3D4B3-F1
#
_cell.length_a   1.000
_cell.length_b   1.000
_cell.length_c   1.000
_cell.angle_alpha   90.00
_cell.angle_beta   90.00
_cell.angle_gamma   90.00
#
_symmetry.space_group_name_H-M   'P 1'
#
loop_
_entity.id
_entity.type
_entity.pdbx_description
1 polymer ?
#
loop_
_entity_poly.entity_id
_entity_poly.type
_entity_poly.pdbx_seq_one_letter_code
_entity_poly.pdbx_strand_id
1 'polypeptide(L)'
;MEAIVSTRHLLMKFPTRFGVGEVRGDQQAARQCYKTVISDKGKDKVLPIANVELRGDVEPERPQPVEDVLQVPMEEGDSEKVFQVGSQLGEAKKGELITFLRNNKDVFAWSEEEVPGISPNVMVHKLSVDPTRPPTRQKKRNFAPER
;
A
#
# COMPACT_ATOMS: atom_id res chain seq x y z
N MET A 1 -18.00 10.48 3.98
CA MET A 1 -19.02 9.56 3.44
C MET A 1 -18.77 8.20 4.06
N GLU A 2 -19.66 7.72 4.92
CA GLU A 2 -19.58 6.37 5.51
C GLU A 2 -20.36 5.39 4.62
N ALA A 3 -19.66 4.40 4.06
CA ALA A 3 -20.26 3.27 3.38
C ALA A 3 -20.25 2.06 4.32
N ILE A 4 -21.35 1.31 4.35
CA ILE A 4 -21.48 0.09 5.16
C ILE A 4 -21.26 -1.11 4.25
N VAL A 5 -20.24 -1.91 4.54
CA VAL A 5 -19.90 -3.10 3.77
C VAL A 5 -20.26 -4.36 4.54
N SER A 6 -21.09 -5.21 3.94
CA SER A 6 -21.38 -6.56 4.41
C SER A 6 -20.61 -7.56 3.56
N THR A 7 -19.47 -8.04 4.05
CA THR A 7 -18.67 -9.07 3.39
C THR A 7 -19.45 -10.38 3.24
N ARG A 8 -20.23 -10.75 4.26
CA ARG A 8 -21.07 -11.96 4.26
C ARG A 8 -22.09 -12.00 3.11
N HIS A 9 -22.65 -10.84 2.76
CA HIS A 9 -23.67 -10.74 1.71
C HIS A 9 -23.15 -10.10 0.42
N LEU A 10 -21.82 -9.84 0.36
CA LEU A 10 -21.17 -9.09 -0.72
C LEU A 10 -21.95 -7.82 -1.09
N LEU A 11 -22.42 -7.06 -0.11
CA LEU A 11 -23.27 -5.89 -0.32
C LEU A 11 -22.62 -4.66 0.31
N MET A 12 -22.48 -3.59 -0.46
CA MET A 12 -22.07 -2.27 0.01
C MET A 12 -23.25 -1.32 -0.09
N LYS A 13 -23.55 -0.59 0.99
CA LYS A 13 -24.55 0.49 1.01
C LYS A 13 -23.85 1.82 1.25
N PHE A 14 -24.23 2.86 0.52
CA PHE A 14 -23.60 4.18 0.64
C PHE A 14 -24.62 5.30 0.44
N PRO A 15 -24.44 6.47 1.07
CA PRO A 15 -25.37 7.58 0.93
C PRO A 15 -25.25 8.23 -0.46
N THR A 16 -26.39 8.61 -1.04
CA THR A 16 -26.50 9.36 -2.30
C THR A 16 -27.49 10.52 -2.12
N ARG A 17 -27.48 11.49 -3.03
CA ARG A 17 -28.43 12.64 -3.02
C ARG A 17 -29.90 12.24 -3.15
N PHE A 18 -30.20 10.99 -3.51
CA PHE A 18 -31.56 10.46 -3.69
C PHE A 18 -31.90 9.33 -2.70
N GLY A 19 -31.07 9.10 -1.67
CA GLY A 19 -31.25 8.03 -0.70
C GLY A 19 -30.03 7.10 -0.61
N VAL A 20 -30.23 5.84 -0.27
CA VAL A 20 -29.14 4.87 -0.10
C VAL A 20 -28.89 4.10 -1.40
N GLY A 21 -27.66 4.21 -1.93
CA GLY A 21 -27.18 3.38 -3.03
C GLY A 21 -26.72 2.01 -2.55
N GLU A 22 -26.92 0.98 -3.37
CA GLU A 22 -26.53 -0.40 -3.09
C GLU A 22 -25.67 -0.95 -4.22
N VAL A 23 -24.52 -1.56 -3.89
CA VAL A 23 -23.69 -2.34 -4.82
C VAL A 23 -23.62 -3.77 -4.31
N ARG A 24 -24.00 -4.74 -5.16
CA ARG A 24 -23.88 -6.17 -4.87
C ARG A 24 -22.72 -6.76 -5.65
N GLY A 25 -21.88 -7.52 -4.97
CA GLY A 25 -20.87 -8.35 -5.57
C GLY A 25 -21.50 -9.61 -6.16
N ASP A 26 -20.99 -10.03 -7.30
CA ASP A 26 -21.35 -11.29 -7.95
C ASP A 26 -20.31 -12.37 -7.60
N GLN A 27 -20.72 -13.32 -6.77
CA GLN A 27 -19.86 -14.41 -6.35
C GLN A 27 -19.51 -15.36 -7.50
N GLN A 28 -20.39 -15.54 -8.49
CA GLN A 28 -20.14 -16.41 -9.63
C GLN A 28 -19.11 -15.78 -10.55
N ALA A 29 -19.26 -14.49 -10.88
CA ALA A 29 -18.27 -13.75 -11.66
C ALA A 29 -16.91 -13.77 -10.97
N ALA A 30 -16.85 -13.50 -9.66
CA ALA A 30 -15.60 -13.54 -8.90
C ALA A 30 -14.95 -14.94 -8.92
N ARG A 31 -15.73 -16.02 -8.77
CA ARG A 31 -15.24 -17.40 -8.86
C ARG A 31 -14.79 -17.77 -10.27
N GLN A 32 -15.48 -17.30 -11.31
CA GLN A 32 -15.06 -17.51 -12.69
C GLN A 32 -13.76 -16.78 -12.99
N CYS A 33 -13.62 -15.49 -12.60
CA CYS A 33 -12.37 -14.75 -12.71
C CYS A 33 -11.22 -15.47 -12.00
N TYR A 34 -11.45 -15.94 -10.77
CA TYR A 34 -10.47 -16.75 -10.05
C TYR A 34 -10.12 -18.01 -10.85
N LYS A 35 -11.13 -18.81 -11.24
CA LYS A 35 -10.95 -20.06 -12.00
C LYS A 35 -10.18 -19.86 -13.30
N THR A 36 -10.46 -18.80 -14.05
CA THR A 36 -9.74 -18.45 -15.29
C THR A 36 -8.27 -18.17 -14.99
N VAL A 37 -7.97 -17.37 -13.96
CA VAL A 37 -6.59 -17.04 -13.56
C VAL A 37 -5.79 -18.28 -13.11
N ILE A 38 -6.43 -19.24 -12.42
CA ILE A 38 -5.76 -20.50 -12.03
C ILE A 38 -5.67 -21.49 -13.20
N SER A 39 -6.64 -21.48 -14.13
CA SER A 39 -6.69 -22.44 -15.24
C SER A 39 -5.81 -22.04 -16.43
N ASP A 40 -5.50 -20.74 -16.58
CA ASP A 40 -4.54 -20.22 -17.57
C ASP A 40 -3.09 -20.61 -17.24
N LYS A 41 -2.84 -21.09 -16.00
CA LYS A 41 -1.55 -21.65 -15.58
C LYS A 41 -1.48 -23.15 -15.85
N GLY A 42 -1.37 -23.50 -17.13
CA GLY A 42 -0.63 -24.70 -17.48
C GLY A 42 0.78 -24.58 -16.91
N LYS A 43 1.10 -25.43 -15.93
CA LYS A 43 2.34 -25.54 -15.10
C LYS A 43 2.22 -24.93 -13.70
N ASP A 44 1.58 -25.73 -12.86
CA ASP A 44 2.07 -26.13 -11.54
C ASP A 44 2.44 -25.01 -10.57
N LYS A 45 1.43 -24.39 -9.95
CA LYS A 45 1.50 -23.83 -8.58
C LYS A 45 0.13 -23.96 -7.93
N VAL A 46 -0.04 -25.00 -7.11
CA VAL A 46 -1.16 -25.12 -6.16
C VAL A 46 -0.97 -24.04 -5.10
N LEU A 47 -1.94 -23.14 -4.93
CA LEU A 47 -1.93 -22.11 -3.90
C LEU A 47 -2.81 -22.56 -2.71
N PRO A 48 -2.25 -23.07 -1.61
CA PRO A 48 -2.91 -22.98 -0.32
C PRO A 48 -2.66 -21.59 0.28
N ILE A 49 -3.67 -21.06 0.98
CA ILE A 49 -3.62 -19.79 1.70
C ILE A 49 -2.68 -19.95 2.90
N ALA A 50 -1.39 -19.79 2.64
CA ALA A 50 -0.32 -19.55 3.59
C ALA A 50 0.45 -18.33 3.05
N ASN A 51 -0.23 -17.19 3.07
CA ASN A 51 0.22 -15.94 2.46
C ASN A 51 1.51 -15.44 3.14
N VAL A 52 2.68 -15.80 2.62
CA VAL A 52 3.67 -14.90 1.99
C VAL A 52 4.64 -15.82 1.26
N GLU A 53 4.42 -16.04 -0.04
CA GLU A 53 5.49 -16.47 -0.92
C GLU A 53 6.34 -15.23 -1.18
N LEU A 54 7.49 -15.14 -0.49
CA LEU A 54 8.56 -14.25 -0.90
C LEU A 54 8.83 -14.61 -2.36
N ARG A 55 8.46 -13.71 -3.29
CA ARG A 55 8.95 -13.79 -4.66
C ARG A 55 10.44 -14.03 -4.52
N GLY A 56 10.91 -15.18 -5.02
CA GLY A 56 12.35 -15.44 -5.08
C GLY A 56 13.03 -14.22 -5.69
N ASP A 57 14.22 -13.91 -5.18
CA ASP A 57 15.02 -12.70 -5.38
C ASP A 57 15.29 -12.39 -6.86
N VAL A 58 14.24 -12.10 -7.63
CA VAL A 58 14.32 -11.27 -8.81
C VAL A 58 14.22 -9.88 -8.23
N GLU A 59 15.37 -9.27 -7.96
CA GLU A 59 15.42 -7.82 -7.80
C GLU A 59 14.59 -7.25 -8.94
N PRO A 60 13.51 -6.49 -8.65
CA PRO A 60 12.79 -5.81 -9.70
C PRO A 60 13.82 -4.94 -10.41
N GLU A 61 14.07 -5.20 -11.70
CA GLU A 61 14.93 -4.33 -12.51
C GLU A 61 14.40 -2.90 -12.30
N ARG A 62 15.20 -2.09 -11.61
CA ARG A 62 14.82 -0.72 -11.32
C ARG A 62 14.68 -0.02 -12.68
N PRO A 63 13.54 0.62 -12.96
CA PRO A 63 13.38 1.41 -14.18
C PRO A 63 14.53 2.41 -14.28
N GLN A 64 15.30 2.34 -15.37
CA GLN A 64 16.32 3.33 -15.63
C GLN A 64 15.68 4.57 -16.26
N PRO A 65 16.18 5.78 -15.94
CA PRO A 65 15.77 6.98 -16.65
C PRO A 65 15.91 6.80 -18.16
N VAL A 66 14.88 7.21 -18.91
CA VAL A 66 14.89 7.17 -20.39
C VAL A 66 15.85 8.21 -20.98
N GLU A 67 16.16 9.24 -20.19
CA GLU A 67 17.05 10.34 -20.54
C GLU A 67 18.17 10.50 -19.51
N ASP A 68 19.27 11.14 -19.93
CA ASP A 68 20.35 11.50 -19.01
C ASP A 68 19.84 12.42 -17.91
N VAL A 69 20.38 12.25 -16.71
CA VAL A 69 20.00 13.03 -15.53
C VAL A 69 21.17 13.85 -15.01
N LEU A 70 20.86 15.03 -14.49
CA LEU A 70 21.80 15.93 -13.84
C LEU A 70 21.62 15.82 -12.34
N GLN A 71 22.73 15.64 -11.63
CA GLN A 71 22.75 15.63 -10.18
C GLN A 71 22.80 17.06 -9.65
N VAL A 72 21.85 17.41 -8.78
CA VAL A 72 21.73 18.75 -8.19
C VAL A 72 21.76 18.60 -6.67
N PRO A 73 22.74 19.22 -5.98
CA PRO A 73 22.78 19.24 -4.52
C PRO A 73 21.55 19.92 -3.93
N MET A 74 20.98 19.31 -2.89
CA MET A 74 19.85 19.90 -2.15
C MET A 74 20.30 21.18 -1.44
N GLU A 75 21.44 21.14 -0.75
CA GLU A 75 22.04 22.29 -0.07
C GLU A 75 23.47 22.53 -0.55
N GLU A 76 23.91 23.79 -0.48
CA GLU A 76 25.26 24.19 -0.89
C GLU A 76 26.26 23.68 0.15
N GLY A 77 27.05 22.66 -0.22
CA GLY A 77 28.04 22.02 0.66
C GLY A 77 27.71 20.59 1.08
N ASP A 78 26.50 20.10 0.80
CA ASP A 78 26.13 18.69 1.02
C ASP A 78 26.14 17.92 -0.29
N SER A 79 27.12 17.03 -0.45
CA SER A 79 27.26 16.16 -1.63
C SER A 79 26.53 14.82 -1.48
N GLU A 80 26.02 14.49 -0.30
CA GLU A 80 25.32 13.22 -0.07
C GLU A 80 23.84 13.34 -0.47
N LYS A 81 23.22 14.51 -0.22
CA LYS A 81 21.81 14.75 -0.52
C LYS A 81 21.63 15.41 -1.90
N VAL A 82 21.51 14.58 -2.94
CA VAL A 82 21.37 15.04 -4.34
C VAL A 82 20.04 14.64 -4.98
N PHE A 83 19.48 15.53 -5.80
CA PHE A 83 18.35 15.26 -6.68
C PHE A 83 18.83 14.91 -8.09
N GLN A 84 18.10 14.03 -8.78
CA GLN A 84 18.30 13.76 -10.20
C GLN A 84 17.22 14.49 -11.01
N VAL A 85 17.64 15.38 -11.90
CA VAL A 85 16.74 16.16 -12.76
C VAL A 85 17.05 15.85 -14.22
N GLY A 86 16.03 15.61 -15.03
CA GLY A 86 16.18 15.33 -16.46
C GLY A 86 16.99 16.39 -17.20
N SER A 87 17.96 15.95 -18.00
CA SER A 87 18.87 16.83 -18.75
C SER A 87 18.17 17.61 -19.86
N GLN A 88 17.09 17.07 -20.44
CA GLN A 88 16.33 17.69 -21.52
C GLN A 88 15.28 18.68 -21.00
N LEU A 89 15.16 18.86 -19.68
CA LEU A 89 14.25 19.83 -19.09
C LEU A 89 14.74 21.24 -19.38
N GLY A 90 13.88 22.05 -20.02
CA GLY A 90 14.20 23.44 -20.36
C GLY A 90 14.61 24.26 -19.13
N GLU A 91 15.60 25.15 -19.30
CA GLU A 91 16.29 25.84 -18.20
C GLU A 91 15.34 26.55 -17.20
N ALA A 92 14.31 27.22 -17.70
CA ALA A 92 13.32 27.89 -16.85
C ALA A 92 12.58 26.90 -15.93
N LYS A 93 12.05 25.81 -16.49
CA LYS A 93 11.34 24.76 -15.72
C LYS A 93 12.28 24.02 -14.78
N LYS A 94 13.53 23.81 -15.21
CA LYS A 94 14.56 23.20 -14.39
C LYS A 94 14.87 24.05 -13.16
N GLY A 95 15.01 25.37 -13.33
CA GLY A 95 15.16 26.31 -12.22
C GLY A 95 13.99 26.27 -11.25
N GLU A 96 12.75 26.37 -11.77
CA GLU A 96 11.53 26.29 -10.95
C GLU A 96 11.44 24.98 -10.16
N LEU A 97 11.75 23.84 -10.78
CA LEU A 97 11.75 22.53 -10.14
C LEU A 97 12.79 22.44 -9.03
N ILE A 98 14.02 22.89 -9.28
CA ILE A 98 15.09 22.86 -8.27
C ILE A 98 14.71 23.74 -7.06
N THR A 99 14.20 24.94 -7.30
CA THR A 99 13.73 25.82 -6.22
C THR A 99 12.59 25.19 -5.44
N PHE A 100 11.62 24.58 -6.13
CA PHE A 100 10.51 23.87 -5.49
C PHE A 100 10.99 22.72 -4.61
N LEU A 101 11.89 21.87 -5.10
CA LEU A 101 12.42 20.74 -4.34
C LEU A 101 13.18 21.20 -3.09
N ARG A 102 14.01 22.24 -3.21
CA ARG A 102 14.74 22.82 -2.07
C ARG A 102 13.81 23.41 -1.01
N ASN A 103 12.72 24.04 -1.42
CA ASN A 103 11.73 24.59 -0.49
C ASN A 103 10.94 23.52 0.27
N ASN A 104 10.89 22.28 -0.23
CA ASN A 104 10.16 21.16 0.38
C ASN A 104 11.13 20.05 0.84
N LYS A 105 12.33 20.43 1.28
CA LYS A 105 13.38 19.48 1.69
C LYS A 105 12.97 18.56 2.85
N ASP A 106 12.03 18.99 3.68
CA ASP A 106 11.49 18.28 4.84
C ASP A 106 10.52 17.14 4.48
N VAL A 107 10.05 17.09 3.23
CA VAL A 107 9.16 16.01 2.74
C VAL A 107 9.95 14.75 2.41
N PHE A 108 11.25 14.87 2.15
CA PHE A 108 12.12 13.75 1.80
C PHE A 108 12.83 13.21 3.05
N ALA A 109 12.93 11.88 3.12
CA ALA A 109 13.75 11.21 4.12
C ALA A 109 14.97 10.59 3.42
N TRP A 110 16.16 10.97 3.86
CA TRP A 110 17.43 10.49 3.32
C TRP A 110 17.96 9.26 4.07
N SER A 111 17.44 9.01 5.26
CA SER A 111 17.67 7.81 6.06
C SER A 111 16.36 7.33 6.67
N GLU A 112 16.36 6.08 7.14
CA GLU A 112 15.21 5.50 7.85
C GLU A 112 14.88 6.27 9.15
N GLU A 113 15.88 6.91 9.76
CA GLU A 113 15.74 7.71 10.99
C GLU A 113 14.98 9.02 10.76
N GLU A 114 15.07 9.57 9.55
CA GLU A 114 14.39 10.82 9.18
C GLU A 114 12.89 10.59 8.88
N VAL A 115 12.43 9.34 8.71
CA VAL A 115 11.03 9.04 8.42
C VAL A 115 10.20 9.16 9.71
N PRO A 116 9.32 10.18 9.85
CA PRO A 116 8.40 10.20 10.97
C PRO A 116 7.44 9.02 10.84
N GLY A 117 7.45 8.12 11.83
CA GLY A 117 6.50 7.01 11.88
C GLY A 117 5.05 7.51 11.82
N ILE A 118 4.13 6.65 11.35
CA ILE A 118 2.71 6.98 11.33
C ILE A 118 2.24 7.18 12.78
N SER A 119 1.56 8.30 13.05
CA SER A 119 1.05 8.57 14.40
C SER A 119 0.24 7.39 14.93
N PRO A 120 0.48 6.92 16.17
CA PRO A 120 -0.33 5.89 16.82
C PRO A 120 -1.83 6.22 16.81
N ASN A 121 -2.19 7.51 16.86
CA ASN A 121 -3.59 7.94 16.77
C ASN A 121 -4.26 7.58 15.43
N VAL A 122 -3.47 7.42 14.37
CA VAL A 122 -3.93 7.05 13.03
C VAL A 122 -3.77 5.55 12.80
N MET A 123 -2.63 4.97 13.17
CA MET A 123 -2.34 3.55 12.89
C MET A 123 -2.98 2.57 13.88
N VAL A 124 -3.33 3.01 15.10
CA VAL A 124 -3.92 2.13 16.11
C VAL A 124 -5.44 2.14 15.98
N HIS A 125 -6.03 0.95 15.87
CA HIS A 125 -7.47 0.77 16.04
C HIS A 125 -7.80 0.59 17.52
N LYS A 126 -8.70 1.45 18.03
CA LYS A 126 -9.22 1.32 19.39
C LYS A 126 -10.37 0.32 19.40
N LEU A 127 -10.19 -0.80 20.08
CA LEU A 127 -11.28 -1.73 20.34
C LEU A 127 -12.26 -1.06 21.31
N SER A 128 -13.56 -1.16 21.02
CA SER A 128 -14.63 -0.72 21.93
C SER A 128 -14.79 -1.73 23.07
N VAL A 129 -13.86 -1.72 24.01
CA VAL A 129 -13.87 -2.58 25.22
C VAL A 129 -14.12 -1.75 26.46
N ASP A 130 -14.87 -2.31 27.40
CA ASP A 130 -15.07 -1.71 28.72
C ASP A 130 -13.77 -1.86 29.56
N PRO A 131 -13.10 -0.76 29.95
CA PRO A 131 -11.85 -0.82 30.70
C PRO A 131 -12.02 -1.34 32.13
N THR A 132 -13.26 -1.34 32.65
CA THR A 132 -13.56 -1.87 33.98
C THR A 132 -13.69 -3.39 33.98
N ARG A 133 -13.82 -4.01 32.80
CA ARG A 133 -13.99 -5.45 32.66
C ARG A 133 -12.63 -6.15 32.72
N PRO A 134 -12.44 -7.15 33.61
CA PRO A 134 -11.16 -7.84 33.73
C PRO A 134 -10.86 -8.68 32.48
N PRO A 135 -9.59 -8.78 32.06
CA PRO A 135 -9.19 -9.60 30.93
C PRO A 135 -9.48 -11.08 31.21
N THR A 136 -10.05 -11.78 30.22
CA THR A 136 -10.37 -13.21 30.33
C THR A 136 -9.38 -14.04 29.53
N ARG A 137 -8.62 -14.91 30.20
CA ARG A 137 -7.71 -15.86 29.52
C ARG A 137 -8.50 -17.08 29.06
N GLN A 138 -8.65 -17.26 27.75
CA GLN A 138 -9.25 -18.46 27.17
C GLN A 138 -8.20 -19.55 26.97
N LYS A 139 -8.48 -20.78 27.43
CA LYS A 139 -7.60 -21.93 27.18
C LYS A 139 -7.62 -22.25 25.68
N LYS A 140 -6.43 -22.43 25.08
CA LYS A 140 -6.30 -22.89 23.69
C LYS A 140 -7.11 -24.16 23.49
N ARG A 141 -7.99 -24.20 22.49
CA ARG A 141 -8.67 -25.43 22.08
C ARG A 141 -7.71 -26.28 21.25
N ASN A 142 -7.61 -27.57 21.57
CA ASN A 142 -6.93 -28.53 20.72
C ASN A 142 -7.89 -28.89 19.58
N PHE A 143 -7.52 -28.56 18.34
CA PHE A 143 -8.20 -29.07 17.16
C PHE A 143 -7.58 -30.42 16.79
N ALA A 144 -8.42 -31.40 16.45
CA ALA A 144 -7.96 -32.66 15.87
C ALA A 144 -7.53 -32.44 14.41
N PRO A 145 -6.61 -33.26 13.86
CA PRO A 145 -6.27 -33.20 12.44
C PRO A 145 -7.50 -33.45 11.57
N GLU A 146 -7.59 -32.76 10.44
CA GLU A 146 -8.59 -33.00 9.39
C GLU A 146 -8.52 -34.46 8.92
N ARG A 147 -9.68 -35.04 8.62
CA ARG A 147 -9.83 -36.45 8.20
C ARG A 147 -9.79 -36.58 6.68
#